data_AF-A0A2H0MVE3-F1
#
_entry.id   AF-A0A2H0MVE3-F1
#
_cell.length_a   1.000
_cell.length_b   1.000
_cell.length_c   1.000
_cell.angle_alpha   90.00
_cell.angle_beta   90.00
_cell.angle_gamma   90.00
#
_symmetry.space_group_name_H-M   'P 1'
#
loop_
_entity.id
_entity.type
_entity.pdbx_description
1 polymer ?
#
loop_
_entity_poly.entity_id
_entity_poly.type
_entity_poly.pdbx_seq_one_letter_code
_entity_poly.pdbx_strand_id
1 'polypeptide(L)'
;MSDKSKKQVPPFSLRLTFEERARLEKDSAGMSLGAYIRSRLFDSEAPKRRTRGKHPVKDHTELGKLLGELGRSRIANNLNQLAKAANSGSLEVSPDTEQAIQDSCNDIQWIRRSLIVALGLLPENDYDS
;
A
#
# COMPACT_ATOMS: atom_id res chain seq x y z
N MET A 1 15.60 -24.78 -41.89
CA MET A 1 15.51 -25.92 -40.96
C MET A 1 14.35 -25.66 -40.03
N SER A 2 13.18 -26.25 -40.32
CA SER A 2 11.96 -26.03 -39.53
C SER A 2 11.98 -26.88 -38.27
N ASP A 3 11.89 -26.21 -37.12
CA ASP A 3 11.86 -26.83 -35.80
C ASP A 3 10.61 -27.69 -35.65
N LYS A 4 10.79 -28.95 -35.23
CA LYS A 4 9.72 -29.93 -35.08
C LYS A 4 8.86 -29.51 -33.89
N SER A 5 7.59 -29.26 -34.13
CA SER A 5 6.59 -29.07 -33.07
C SER A 5 6.67 -30.23 -32.06
N LYS A 6 7.17 -29.95 -30.86
CA LYS A 6 7.15 -30.91 -29.75
C LYS A 6 5.68 -31.24 -29.49
N LYS A 7 5.26 -32.47 -29.81
CA LYS A 7 3.92 -32.98 -29.50
C LYS A 7 3.68 -32.77 -28.01
N GLN A 8 2.83 -31.80 -27.66
CA GLN A 8 2.50 -31.56 -26.27
C GLN A 8 1.72 -32.77 -25.76
N VAL A 9 2.13 -33.29 -24.60
CA VAL A 9 1.36 -34.31 -23.91
C VAL A 9 -0.03 -33.76 -23.58
N PRO A 10 -1.08 -34.59 -23.67
CA PRO A 10 -2.44 -34.13 -23.35
C PRO A 10 -2.50 -33.62 -21.90
N PRO A 11 -3.36 -32.62 -21.62
CA PRO A 11 -3.47 -32.03 -20.30
C PRO A 11 -3.87 -33.08 -19.26
N PHE A 12 -3.28 -32.97 -18.07
CA PHE A 12 -3.61 -33.84 -16.94
C PHE A 12 -4.95 -33.39 -16.33
N SER A 13 -5.94 -34.27 -16.35
CA SER A 13 -7.25 -34.03 -15.75
C SER A 13 -7.27 -34.53 -14.30
N LEU A 14 -7.46 -33.61 -13.35
CA LEU A 14 -7.60 -33.92 -11.93
C LEU A 14 -9.07 -33.77 -11.52
N ARG A 15 -9.65 -34.81 -10.89
CA ARG A 15 -10.98 -34.69 -10.26
C ARG A 15 -10.82 -34.02 -8.90
N LEU A 16 -11.63 -32.99 -8.66
CA LEU A 16 -11.67 -32.25 -7.42
C LEU A 16 -13.11 -32.19 -6.93
N THR A 17 -13.30 -32.35 -5.63
CA THR A 17 -14.53 -31.93 -4.96
C THR A 17 -14.65 -30.40 -4.99
N PHE A 18 -15.86 -29.89 -4.70
CA PHE A 18 -16.10 -28.46 -4.62
C PHE A 18 -15.18 -27.77 -3.59
N GLU A 19 -15.02 -28.39 -2.42
CA GLU A 19 -14.20 -27.86 -1.33
C GLU A 19 -12.71 -27.80 -1.70
N GLU A 20 -12.18 -28.84 -2.32
CA GLU A 20 -10.80 -28.89 -2.77
C GLU A 20 -10.52 -27.84 -3.86
N ARG A 21 -11.46 -27.67 -4.81
CA ARG A 21 -11.36 -26.66 -5.86
C ARG A 21 -11.38 -25.25 -5.26
N ALA A 22 -12.30 -24.98 -4.34
CA ALA A 22 -12.39 -23.69 -3.65
C ALA A 22 -11.12 -23.38 -2.85
N ARG A 23 -10.52 -24.39 -2.20
CA ARG A 23 -9.25 -24.24 -1.48
C ARG A 23 -8.12 -23.84 -2.41
N LEU A 24 -7.99 -24.53 -3.55
CA LEU A 24 -6.95 -24.23 -4.54
C LEU A 24 -7.13 -22.84 -5.18
N GLU A 25 -8.37 -22.41 -5.44
CA GLU A 25 -8.65 -21.06 -5.96
C GLU A 25 -8.33 -19.96 -4.95
N LYS A 26 -8.58 -20.20 -3.66
CA LYS A 26 -8.18 -19.28 -2.59
C LYS A 26 -6.66 -19.19 -2.48
N ASP A 27 -6.00 -20.34 -2.45
CA ASP A 27 -4.55 -20.40 -2.25
C ASP A 27 -3.77 -19.96 -3.51
N SER A 28 -4.36 -20.02 -4.70
CA SER A 28 -3.73 -19.55 -5.95
C SER A 28 -3.49 -18.05 -5.97
N ALA A 29 -4.17 -17.29 -5.10
CA ALA A 29 -3.92 -15.88 -4.89
C ALA A 29 -3.89 -15.07 -6.20
N GLY A 30 -4.77 -15.38 -7.16
CA GLY A 30 -4.85 -14.70 -8.45
C GLY A 30 -3.99 -15.27 -9.57
N MET A 31 -3.26 -16.37 -9.35
CA MET A 31 -2.70 -17.19 -10.43
C MET A 31 -3.80 -18.08 -11.05
N SER A 32 -3.58 -18.51 -12.30
CA SER A 32 -4.38 -19.59 -12.87
C SER A 32 -4.16 -20.88 -12.08
N LEU A 33 -5.22 -21.67 -11.91
CA LEU A 33 -5.18 -22.89 -11.10
C LEU A 33 -4.07 -23.85 -11.56
N GLY A 34 -3.89 -23.98 -12.87
CA GLY A 34 -2.83 -24.83 -13.46
C GLY A 34 -1.42 -24.32 -13.16
N ALA A 35 -1.19 -23.00 -13.14
CA ALA A 35 0.10 -22.45 -12.77
C ALA A 35 0.40 -22.66 -11.27
N TYR A 36 -0.61 -22.48 -10.43
CA TYR A 36 -0.49 -22.70 -8.98
C TYR A 36 -0.27 -24.18 -8.62
N ILE A 37 -1.00 -25.10 -9.25
CA ILE A 37 -0.80 -26.54 -9.04
C ILE A 37 0.60 -26.96 -9.51
N ARG A 38 1.07 -26.45 -10.65
CA ARG A 38 2.41 -26.77 -11.16
C ARG A 38 3.51 -26.27 -10.24
N SER A 39 3.42 -25.04 -9.73
CA SER A 39 4.43 -24.53 -8.79
C SER A 39 4.43 -25.31 -7.48
N ARG A 40 3.27 -25.76 -7.00
CA ARG A 40 3.21 -26.63 -5.82
C ARG A 40 3.84 -28.02 -6.02
N LEU A 41 3.72 -28.58 -7.22
CA LEU A 41 4.21 -29.92 -7.51
C LEU A 41 5.69 -29.97 -7.88
N PHE A 42 6.21 -28.92 -8.54
CA PHE A 42 7.57 -28.92 -9.11
C PHE A 42 8.48 -27.83 -8.54
N ASP A 43 7.93 -26.80 -7.89
CA ASP A 43 8.69 -25.71 -7.25
C ASP A 43 8.48 -25.76 -5.72
N SER A 44 8.75 -26.90 -5.10
CA SER A 44 8.51 -27.17 -3.67
C SER A 44 9.24 -26.22 -2.70
N GLU A 45 10.26 -25.48 -3.17
CA GLU A 45 10.96 -24.43 -2.40
C GLU A 45 10.45 -23.00 -2.68
N ALA A 46 9.49 -22.81 -3.59
CA ALA A 46 8.98 -21.48 -3.89
C ALA A 46 8.20 -20.93 -2.67
N PRO A 47 8.63 -19.82 -2.07
CA PRO A 47 7.91 -19.22 -0.94
C PRO A 47 6.48 -18.92 -1.36
N LYS A 48 5.51 -19.13 -0.43
CA LYS A 48 4.12 -18.67 -0.60
C LYS A 48 4.17 -17.21 -1.02
N ARG A 49 3.89 -16.91 -2.28
CA ARG A 49 3.95 -15.54 -2.79
C ARG A 49 2.89 -14.75 -2.03
N ARG A 50 3.33 -13.83 -1.16
CA ARG A 50 2.43 -12.86 -0.52
C ARG A 50 1.83 -12.03 -1.64
N THR A 51 0.61 -12.35 -2.05
CA THR A 51 -0.18 -11.36 -2.75
C THR A 51 -0.43 -10.21 -1.80
N ARG A 52 0.00 -9.03 -2.22
CA ARG A 52 -0.54 -7.76 -1.74
C ARG A 52 -2.07 -7.92 -1.74
N GLY A 53 -2.68 -7.93 -0.55
CA GLY A 53 -4.07 -8.34 -0.37
C GLY A 53 -4.98 -7.68 -1.41
N LYS A 54 -5.83 -8.46 -2.07
CA LYS A 54 -6.86 -7.97 -2.99
C LYS A 54 -8.01 -7.27 -2.22
N HIS A 55 -7.69 -6.50 -1.18
CA HIS A 55 -8.60 -5.55 -0.56
C HIS A 55 -8.24 -4.10 -0.93
N PRO A 56 -8.18 -3.71 -2.23
CA PRO A 56 -8.49 -2.35 -2.58
C PRO A 56 -10.02 -2.20 -2.60
N VAL A 57 -10.55 -1.04 -2.23
CA VAL A 57 -11.56 -0.29 -3.01
C VAL A 57 -12.29 0.70 -2.11
N LYS A 58 -12.61 0.39 -0.84
CA LYS A 58 -13.28 1.37 0.05
C LYS A 58 -12.29 2.21 0.85
N ASP A 59 -11.52 1.60 1.74
CA ASP A 59 -10.61 2.34 2.64
C ASP A 59 -9.56 3.15 1.87
N HIS A 60 -8.96 2.58 0.82
CA HIS A 60 -7.96 3.32 0.02
C HIS A 60 -8.56 4.51 -0.74
N THR A 61 -9.82 4.44 -1.16
CA THR A 61 -10.46 5.54 -1.89
C THR A 61 -10.78 6.69 -0.93
N GLU A 62 -11.28 6.38 0.26
CA GLU A 62 -11.53 7.39 1.30
C GLU A 62 -10.23 7.99 1.85
N LEU A 63 -9.21 7.17 2.11
CA LEU A 63 -7.88 7.63 2.50
C LEU A 63 -7.23 8.49 1.41
N GLY A 64 -7.37 8.12 0.14
CA GLY A 64 -6.89 8.90 -0.99
C GLY A 64 -7.62 10.25 -1.14
N LYS A 65 -8.95 10.27 -0.95
CA LYS A 65 -9.74 11.51 -0.91
C LYS A 65 -9.29 12.41 0.23
N LEU A 66 -9.13 11.85 1.43
CA LEU A 66 -8.69 12.60 2.61
C LEU A 66 -7.28 13.17 2.43
N LEU A 67 -6.35 12.40 1.85
CA LEU A 67 -5.02 12.88 1.50
C LEU A 67 -5.07 14.01 0.45
N GLY A 68 -5.94 13.89 -0.55
CA GLY A 68 -6.17 14.91 -1.57
C GLY A 68 -6.74 16.21 -1.00
N GLU A 69 -7.75 16.12 -0.15
CA GLU A 69 -8.34 17.27 0.55
C GLU A 69 -7.33 17.93 1.51
N LEU A 70 -6.53 17.13 2.23
CA LEU A 70 -5.47 17.66 3.08
C LEU A 70 -4.42 18.44 2.27
N GLY A 71 -4.04 17.94 1.08
CA GLY A 71 -3.18 18.67 0.15
C GLY A 71 -3.80 19.97 -0.38
N ARG A 72 -5.11 19.97 -0.69
CA ARG A 72 -5.84 21.15 -1.19
C ARG A 72 -6.07 22.21 -0.12
N SER A 73 -6.26 21.81 1.13
CA SER A 73 -6.59 22.68 2.26
C SER A 73 -5.53 23.75 2.54
N ARG A 74 -4.30 23.55 2.03
CA ARG A 74 -3.10 24.38 2.30
C ARG A 74 -2.81 24.58 3.79
N ILE A 75 -3.45 23.82 4.69
CA ILE A 75 -3.36 24.04 6.15
C ILE A 75 -1.89 23.98 6.58
N ALA A 76 -1.13 22.96 6.18
CA ALA A 76 0.29 22.84 6.50
C ALA A 76 1.12 24.06 6.05
N ASN A 77 0.80 24.66 4.90
CA ASN A 77 1.52 25.84 4.41
C ASN A 77 1.14 27.10 5.20
N ASN A 78 -0.15 27.30 5.48
CA ASN A 78 -0.62 28.41 6.30
C ASN A 78 -0.05 28.35 7.72
N LEU A 79 0.00 27.15 8.31
CA LEU A 79 0.53 26.92 9.64
C LEU A 79 2.04 27.15 9.70
N ASN A 80 2.79 26.77 8.65
CA ASN A 80 4.21 27.10 8.53
C ASN A 80 4.46 28.61 8.34
N GLN A 81 3.57 29.32 7.64
CA GLN A 81 3.66 30.78 7.52
C GLN A 81 3.40 31.48 8.86
N LEU A 82 2.42 30.99 9.64
CA LEU A 82 2.17 31.47 10.99
C LEU A 82 3.35 31.17 11.92
N ALA A 83 3.94 29.98 11.83
CA ALA A 83 5.13 29.63 12.62
C ALA A 83 6.31 30.54 12.28
N LYS A 84 6.53 30.84 10.99
CA LYS A 84 7.60 31.76 10.57
C LYS A 84 7.34 33.19 11.00
N ALA A 85 6.10 33.67 10.95
CA ALA A 85 5.71 35.00 11.40
C ALA A 85 5.83 35.15 12.93
N ALA A 86 5.55 34.07 13.68
CA ALA A 86 5.81 33.96 15.10
C ALA A 86 7.31 34.06 15.42
N ASN A 87 8.12 33.18 14.82
CA ASN A 87 9.57 33.14 15.04
C ASN A 87 10.27 34.45 14.65
N SER A 88 9.77 35.16 13.64
CA SER A 88 10.34 36.43 13.18
C SER A 88 9.92 37.65 14.01
N GLY A 89 9.06 37.45 15.02
CA GLY A 89 8.47 38.54 15.82
C GLY A 89 7.49 39.42 15.05
N SER A 90 7.10 39.01 13.83
CA SER A 90 6.16 39.76 12.98
C SER A 90 4.69 39.50 13.35
N LEU A 91 4.45 38.48 14.17
CA LEU A 91 3.20 38.17 14.83
C LEU A 91 3.44 38.35 16.34
N GLU A 92 2.68 39.21 17.03
CA GLU A 92 2.71 39.25 18.50
C GLU A 92 2.07 37.96 19.03
N VAL A 93 2.91 36.99 19.37
CA VAL A 93 2.48 35.72 19.94
C VAL A 93 3.30 35.38 21.18
N SER A 94 2.64 34.77 22.16
CA SER A 94 3.30 34.19 23.32
C SER A 94 4.13 32.98 22.87
N PRO A 95 5.24 32.64 23.57
CA PRO A 95 5.96 31.38 23.35
C PRO A 95 5.04 30.14 23.33
N ASP A 96 3.98 30.14 24.14
CA ASP A 96 2.99 29.05 24.17
C ASP A 96 2.21 28.94 22.85
N THR A 97 1.87 30.09 22.23
CA THR A 97 1.15 30.11 20.96
C THR A 97 2.06 29.68 19.82
N GLU A 98 3.33 30.07 19.86
CA GLU A 98 4.34 29.62 18.90
C GLU A 98 4.54 28.11 18.95
N GLN A 99 4.68 27.53 20.15
CA GLN A 99 4.80 26.09 20.33
C GLN A 99 3.56 25.35 19.81
N ALA A 100 2.36 25.83 20.12
CA ALA A 100 1.11 25.22 19.65
C ALA A 100 1.00 25.20 18.10
N ILE A 101 1.53 26.23 17.43
CA ILE A 101 1.60 26.29 15.97
C ILE A 101 2.61 25.26 15.44
N GLN A 102 3.78 25.12 16.06
CA GLN A 102 4.78 24.12 15.64
C GLN A 102 4.25 22.70 15.82
N ASP A 103 3.60 22.41 16.95
CA ASP A 103 3.00 21.10 17.23
C ASP A 103 1.92 20.76 16.20
N SER A 104 1.04 21.71 15.90
CA SER A 104 0.01 21.55 14.86
C SER A 104 0.62 21.28 13.47
N CYS A 105 1.77 21.87 13.15
CA CYS A 105 2.48 21.57 11.89
C CYS A 105 2.96 20.12 11.86
N ASN A 106 3.55 19.66 12.97
CA ASN A 106 4.07 18.31 13.12
C ASN A 106 2.94 17.27 13.02
N ASP A 107 1.81 17.52 13.68
CA ASP A 107 0.62 16.66 13.64
C ASP A 107 0.10 16.48 12.20
N ILE A 108 0.01 17.56 11.43
CA ILE A 108 -0.45 17.49 10.03
C ILE A 108 0.55 16.72 9.16
N GLN A 109 1.86 16.91 9.38
CA GLN A 109 2.88 16.14 8.66
C GLN A 109 2.79 14.66 8.99
N TRP A 110 2.56 14.32 10.26
CA TRP A 110 2.35 12.96 10.72
C TRP A 110 1.11 12.34 10.07
N ILE A 111 -0.05 13.02 10.09
CA ILE A 111 -1.28 12.56 9.43
C ILE A 111 -1.02 12.30 7.94
N ARG A 112 -0.37 13.24 7.24
CA ARG A 112 -0.06 13.10 5.82
C ARG A 112 0.80 11.85 5.55
N ARG A 113 1.81 11.60 6.40
CA ARG A 113 2.69 10.45 6.27
C ARG A 113 1.96 9.13 6.54
N SER A 114 1.18 9.06 7.61
CA SER A 114 0.36 7.89 7.96
C SER A 114 -0.58 7.50 6.82
N LEU A 115 -1.18 8.48 6.13
CA LEU A 115 -2.02 8.22 4.96
C LEU A 115 -1.24 7.67 3.76
N ILE A 116 -0.03 8.17 3.50
CA ILE A 116 0.83 7.68 2.40
C ILE A 116 1.27 6.23 2.65
N VAL A 117 1.61 5.90 3.89
CA VAL A 117 1.95 4.52 4.31
C VAL A 117 0.73 3.61 4.22
N ALA A 118 -0.43 4.03 4.73
CA ALA A 118 -1.67 3.26 4.66
C ALA A 118 -2.11 2.97 3.22
N LEU A 119 -1.85 3.88 2.28
CA LEU A 119 -2.09 3.68 0.85
C LEU A 119 -1.04 2.78 0.17
N GLY A 120 0.04 2.44 0.87
CA GLY A 120 1.15 1.65 0.37
C GLY A 120 1.94 2.34 -0.74
N LEU A 121 2.05 3.67 -0.67
CA LEU A 121 2.80 4.50 -1.61
C LEU A 121 4.28 4.68 -1.19
N LEU A 122 4.61 4.43 0.07
CA LEU A 122 5.97 4.38 0.61
C LEU A 122 6.15 3.12 1.49
N PRO A 123 7.37 2.54 1.55
CA PRO A 123 7.70 1.50 2.52
C PRO A 123 7.69 2.04 3.95
N GLU A 124 7.35 1.18 4.92
CA GLU A 124 7.17 1.53 6.34
C GLU A 124 8.50 1.80 7.08
N ASN A 125 9.64 1.52 6.45
CA ASN A 125 10.99 1.71 7.00
C ASN A 125 11.79 2.64 6.09
N ASP A 126 12.15 3.83 6.57
CA ASP A 126 13.31 4.58 6.07
C ASP A 126 13.83 5.67 7.04
N TYR A 127 13.33 5.79 8.28
CA TYR A 127 13.75 6.89 9.18
C TYR A 127 13.81 6.50 10.66
N ASP A 128 14.56 5.44 10.97
CA ASP A 128 15.12 5.25 12.31
C ASP A 128 16.65 5.27 12.16
N SER A 129 17.19 6.46 11.91
CA SER A 129 18.63 6.79 11.90
C SER A 129 18.80 8.29 12.09
#